data_AF-A0AAN6V1L0-F1
#
_entry.id   AF-A0AAN6V1L0-F1
#
_cell.length_a   1.000
_cell.length_b   1.000
_cell.length_c   1.000
_cell.angle_alpha   90.00
_cell.angle_beta   90.00
_cell.angle_gamma   90.00
#
_symmetry.space_group_name_H-M   'P 1'
#
loop_
_entity.id
_entity.type
_entity.pdbx_description
1 polymer ?
#
loop_
_entity_poly.entity_id
_entity_poly.type
_entity_poly.pdbx_seq_one_letter_code
_entity_poly.pdbx_strand_id
1 'polypeptide(L)'
;MLAFTLLAGVAFLARDVLGEGVHLLNCRSFGEASSDHTFLSIVAYCADDANCSSVGYNIPANDACVVSSSTAYEDWHQWEGGSQSCTFASTGVTFTWDIPSNAQSLPNYSSVRTGSNGFKTFGGYKDDSLNGANYNYHSCIKKYYYV
;
A
#
# COMPACT_ATOMS: atom_id res chain seq x y z
N MET A 1 -26.92 44.41 7.68
CA MET A 1 -25.60 44.05 8.26
C MET A 1 -25.90 43.32 9.57
N LEU A 2 -25.52 42.09 9.85
CA LEU A 2 -24.52 41.18 9.29
C LEU A 2 -25.08 39.75 9.37
N ALA A 3 -24.83 38.96 8.33
CA ALA A 3 -25.01 37.52 8.36
C ALA A 3 -23.86 36.88 9.15
N PHE A 4 -24.18 35.93 10.02
CA PHE A 4 -23.19 35.00 10.58
C PHE A 4 -23.55 33.60 10.08
N THR A 5 -22.92 33.20 8.98
CA THR A 5 -22.93 31.83 8.49
C THR A 5 -21.94 31.05 9.35
N LEU A 6 -22.44 30.18 10.24
CA LEU A 6 -21.58 29.22 10.92
C LEU A 6 -21.20 28.13 9.91
N LEU A 7 -19.94 28.11 9.48
CA LEU A 7 -19.39 26.94 8.79
C LEU A 7 -19.26 25.82 9.82
N ALA A 8 -20.15 24.83 9.75
CA ALA A 8 -19.93 23.54 10.38
C ALA A 8 -18.79 22.85 9.62
N GLY A 9 -17.57 22.98 10.13
CA GLY A 9 -16.43 22.21 9.66
C GLY A 9 -16.72 20.74 9.91
N VAL A 10 -16.86 19.95 8.85
CA VAL A 10 -16.84 18.49 8.95
C VAL A 10 -15.41 18.11 9.27
N ALA A 11 -15.13 17.88 10.55
CA ALA A 11 -13.92 17.19 10.95
C ALA A 11 -13.99 15.77 10.40
N PHE A 12 -13.18 15.48 9.38
CA PHE A 12 -12.85 14.11 9.00
C PHE A 12 -11.99 13.51 10.13
N LEU A 13 -12.66 13.03 11.18
CA LEU A 13 -12.05 12.12 12.15
C LEU A 13 -12.56 10.71 11.84
N ALA A 14 -11.85 10.04 10.94
CA ALA A 14 -11.97 8.61 10.70
C ALA A 14 -10.66 8.21 10.00
N ARG A 15 -9.82 7.29 10.49
CA ARG A 15 -10.12 6.06 11.23
C ARG A 15 -8.86 5.61 11.98
N ASP A 16 -8.85 5.70 13.31
CA ASP A 16 -8.08 4.73 14.11
C ASP A 16 -8.99 3.50 14.27
N VAL A 17 -9.24 2.79 13.16
CA VAL A 17 -9.75 1.43 13.27
C VAL A 17 -8.51 0.59 13.49
N LEU A 18 -8.40 -0.03 14.65
CA LEU A 18 -7.50 -1.16 14.92
C LEU A 18 -7.91 -2.30 13.96
N GLY A 19 -7.55 -2.15 12.69
CA GLY A 19 -8.02 -2.94 11.58
C GLY A 19 -6.82 -3.42 10.80
N GLU A 20 -6.88 -4.68 10.37
CA GLU A 20 -5.87 -5.23 9.49
C GLU A 20 -5.95 -4.59 8.09
N GLY A 21 -4.79 -4.39 7.48
CA GLY A 21 -4.64 -3.81 6.16
C GLY A 21 -3.68 -4.62 5.29
N VAL A 22 -3.91 -4.60 3.98
CA VAL A 22 -2.97 -5.09 2.97
C VAL A 22 -2.54 -3.95 2.07
N HIS A 23 -1.24 -3.76 1.89
CA HIS A 23 -0.66 -2.61 1.20
C HIS A 23 0.20 -3.05 0.03
N LEU A 24 0.03 -2.39 -1.11
CA LEU A 24 0.85 -2.57 -2.30
C LEU A 24 1.89 -1.45 -2.31
N LEU A 25 3.15 -1.84 -2.22
CA LEU A 25 4.27 -0.98 -1.88
C LEU A 25 5.35 -1.05 -2.95
N ASN A 26 5.91 0.10 -3.30
CA ASN A 26 7.16 0.19 -4.06
C ASN A 26 8.27 0.59 -3.11
N CYS A 27 9.32 -0.22 -3.03
CA CYS A 27 10.38 -0.14 -2.05
C CYS A 27 11.73 0.10 -2.71
N ARG A 28 12.38 1.21 -2.35
CA ARG A 28 13.73 1.57 -2.80
C ARG A 28 14.76 1.24 -1.74
N SER A 29 15.91 0.72 -2.12
CA SER A 29 17.04 0.48 -1.21
C SER A 29 17.47 1.76 -0.47
N PHE A 30 17.86 1.65 0.80
CA PHE A 30 18.61 2.68 1.52
C PHE A 30 20.07 2.66 1.03
N GLY A 31 20.47 3.46 0.04
CA GLY A 31 21.87 3.48 -0.38
C GLY A 31 22.26 4.45 -1.50
N GLU A 32 23.45 5.02 -1.35
CA GLU A 32 24.12 6.01 -2.20
C GLU A 32 24.63 5.44 -3.55
N ALA A 33 25.18 6.32 -4.40
CA ALA A 33 25.54 6.19 -5.83
C ALA A 33 26.46 5.02 -6.27
N SER A 34 26.67 3.97 -5.46
CA SER A 34 27.56 2.84 -5.77
C SER A 34 27.06 1.44 -5.37
N SER A 35 25.91 1.31 -4.72
CA SER A 35 25.28 0.00 -4.47
C SER A 35 24.31 -0.36 -5.60
N ASP A 36 24.26 -1.63 -6.00
CA ASP A 36 23.22 -2.15 -6.88
C ASP A 36 21.84 -1.78 -6.30
N HIS A 37 21.20 -0.78 -6.91
CA HIS A 37 19.90 -0.30 -6.46
C HIS A 37 18.89 -1.40 -6.70
N THR A 38 18.39 -2.02 -5.64
CA THR A 38 17.29 -2.97 -5.75
C THR A 38 15.97 -2.24 -5.55
N PHE A 39 15.09 -2.39 -6.52
CA PHE A 39 13.72 -1.88 -6.54
C PHE A 39 12.80 -3.07 -6.34
N LEU A 40 12.05 -3.07 -5.24
CA LEU A 40 11.11 -4.14 -4.90
C LEU A 40 9.69 -3.63 -5.00
N SER A 41 8.80 -4.44 -5.54
CA SER A 41 7.36 -4.27 -5.37
C SER A 41 6.84 -5.39 -4.49
N ILE A 42 6.24 -5.02 -3.36
CA ILE A 42 5.79 -5.98 -2.35
C ILE A 42 4.32 -5.76 -2.00
N VAL A 43 3.67 -6.84 -1.60
CA VAL A 43 2.38 -6.82 -0.89
C VAL A 43 2.68 -7.07 0.58
N ALA A 44 2.27 -6.15 1.45
CA ALA A 44 2.48 -6.25 2.89
C ALA A 44 1.16 -6.41 3.62
N TYR A 45 1.11 -7.31 4.58
CA TYR A 45 0.04 -7.42 5.55
C TYR A 45 0.44 -6.69 6.84
N CYS A 46 -0.48 -5.92 7.40
CA CYS A 46 -0.34 -5.31 8.70
C CYS A 46 -1.57 -5.63 9.53
N ALA A 47 -1.39 -6.34 10.64
CA ALA A 47 -2.47 -6.62 11.60
C ALA A 47 -3.06 -5.33 12.20
N ASP A 48 -2.24 -4.27 12.26
CA ASP A 48 -2.64 -2.90 12.52
C ASP A 48 -2.23 -2.04 11.30
N ASP A 49 -3.20 -1.64 10.49
CA ASP A 49 -3.05 -0.87 9.23
C ASP A 49 -2.14 0.36 9.41
N ALA A 50 -2.19 1.00 10.58
CA ALA A 50 -1.37 2.18 10.87
C ALA A 50 0.15 1.88 10.77
N ASN A 51 0.57 0.65 11.06
CA ASN A 51 1.98 0.25 10.97
C ASN A 51 2.51 0.32 9.54
N CYS A 52 1.72 -0.11 8.55
CA CYS A 52 2.12 -0.04 7.14
C CYS A 52 2.14 1.39 6.58
N SER A 53 1.68 2.37 7.37
CA SER A 53 1.77 3.80 7.08
C SER A 53 2.85 4.53 7.90
N SER A 54 3.61 3.80 8.72
CA SER A 54 4.63 4.37 9.61
C SER A 54 6.04 4.16 9.06
N VAL A 55 6.74 5.26 8.78
CA VAL A 55 8.11 5.28 8.23
C VAL A 55 9.16 4.64 9.15
N GLY A 56 8.82 4.40 10.42
CA GLY A 56 9.69 3.70 11.37
C GLY A 56 9.39 2.20 11.51
N TYR A 57 8.26 1.74 10.97
CA TYR A 57 7.88 0.33 11.02
C TYR A 57 8.64 -0.46 9.97
N ASN A 58 9.19 -1.61 10.35
CA ASN A 58 9.78 -2.56 9.41
C ASN A 58 8.86 -3.76 9.28
N ILE A 59 8.34 -3.98 8.08
CA ILE A 59 7.42 -5.08 7.77
C ILE A 59 8.15 -6.41 8.00
N PRO A 60 7.60 -7.30 8.85
CA PRO A 60 8.15 -8.63 9.04
C PRO A 60 8.19 -9.42 7.72
N ALA A 61 9.24 -10.23 7.51
CA ALA A 61 9.38 -11.01 6.28
C ALA A 61 8.24 -12.02 6.07
N ASN A 62 7.63 -12.51 7.15
CA ASN A 62 6.46 -13.39 7.10
C ASN A 62 5.19 -12.65 6.66
N ASP A 63 5.15 -11.33 6.78
CA ASP A 63 3.99 -10.49 6.44
C ASP A 63 4.24 -9.70 5.16
N ALA A 64 5.26 -10.09 4.38
CA ALA A 64 5.57 -9.53 3.08
C ALA A 64 5.55 -10.61 2.01
N CYS A 65 5.04 -10.26 0.84
CA CYS A 65 5.09 -11.05 -0.36
C CYS A 65 5.77 -10.21 -1.45
N VAL A 66 6.94 -10.65 -1.92
CA VAL A 66 7.68 -9.95 -2.98
C VAL A 66 7.05 -10.34 -4.32
N VAL A 67 6.46 -9.36 -5.00
CA VAL A 67 5.84 -9.53 -6.32
C VAL A 67 6.88 -9.44 -7.43
N SER A 68 7.77 -8.46 -7.33
CA SER A 68 8.87 -8.28 -8.27
C SER A 68 10.09 -7.67 -7.59
N SER A 69 11.24 -7.87 -8.24
CA SER A 69 12.52 -7.27 -7.88
C SER A 69 13.26 -6.89 -9.15
N SER A 70 13.82 -5.69 -9.20
CA SER A 70 14.63 -5.21 -10.31
C SER A 70 15.88 -4.49 -9.82
N THR A 71 16.94 -4.52 -10.63
CA THR A 71 18.14 -3.68 -10.44
C THR A 71 18.12 -2.45 -11.35
N ALA A 72 17.12 -2.33 -12.23
CA ALA A 72 16.94 -1.17 -13.09
C ALA A 72 16.26 -0.03 -12.32
N TYR A 73 16.69 1.20 -12.59
CA TYR A 73 16.23 2.39 -11.89
C TYR A 73 14.71 2.57 -11.98
N GLU A 74 14.03 2.57 -10.83
CA GLU A 74 12.58 2.75 -10.69
C GLU A 74 11.72 1.78 -11.52
N ASP A 75 12.24 0.58 -11.77
CA ASP A 75 11.51 -0.50 -12.43
C ASP A 75 10.62 -1.24 -11.42
N TRP A 76 9.35 -0.82 -11.39
CA TRP A 76 8.34 -1.30 -10.46
C TRP A 76 7.38 -2.29 -11.11
N HIS A 77 6.77 -3.14 -10.30
CA HIS A 77 5.64 -3.95 -10.73
C HIS A 77 4.47 -3.08 -11.20
N GLN A 78 3.80 -3.51 -12.27
CA GLN A 78 2.58 -2.88 -12.76
C GLN A 78 1.38 -3.35 -11.95
N TRP A 79 0.88 -2.50 -11.05
CA TRP A 79 -0.24 -2.82 -10.16
C TRP A 79 -1.60 -2.83 -10.87
N GLU A 80 -1.76 -2.00 -11.90
CA GLU A 80 -3.02 -1.76 -12.61
C GLU A 80 -3.17 -2.63 -13.86
N GLY A 81 -4.42 -2.91 -14.25
CA GLY A 81 -4.73 -3.53 -15.55
C GLY A 81 -5.31 -4.94 -15.49
N GLY A 82 -5.70 -5.42 -14.32
CA GLY A 82 -6.43 -6.68 -14.17
C GLY A 82 -6.28 -7.33 -12.80
N SER A 83 -6.80 -8.55 -12.70
CA SER A 83 -6.70 -9.39 -11.51
C SER A 83 -5.29 -9.96 -11.34
N GLN A 84 -4.71 -9.78 -10.16
CA GLN A 84 -3.36 -10.19 -9.80
C GLN A 84 -3.34 -10.74 -8.38
N SER A 85 -2.28 -11.43 -7.99
CA SER A 85 -2.19 -12.05 -6.66
C SER A 85 -0.76 -12.22 -6.17
N CYS A 86 -0.61 -12.39 -4.86
CA CYS A 86 0.67 -12.68 -4.21
C CYS A 86 0.42 -13.67 -3.06
N THR A 87 1.27 -14.69 -2.95
CA THR A 87 1.20 -15.70 -1.89
C THR A 87 2.27 -15.48 -0.84
N PHE A 88 1.86 -15.23 0.40
CA PHE A 88 2.77 -15.07 1.52
C PHE A 88 3.44 -16.42 1.83
N ALA A 89 4.75 -16.53 1.55
CA ALA A 89 5.46 -17.81 1.59
C ALA A 89 5.45 -18.49 2.97
N SER A 90 5.38 -17.70 4.04
CA SER A 90 5.34 -18.15 5.43
C SER A 90 4.03 -18.85 5.82
N THR A 91 2.89 -18.37 5.31
CA THR A 91 1.55 -18.83 5.70
C THR A 91 0.83 -19.60 4.60
N GLY A 92 1.27 -19.47 3.35
CA GLY A 92 0.58 -20.00 2.17
C GLY A 92 -0.70 -19.26 1.81
N VAL A 93 -1.04 -18.16 2.51
CA VAL A 93 -2.21 -17.34 2.20
C VAL A 93 -1.94 -16.57 0.92
N THR A 94 -2.88 -16.62 -0.03
CA THR A 94 -2.83 -15.82 -1.26
C THR A 94 -3.77 -14.63 -1.13
N PHE A 95 -3.25 -13.43 -1.33
CA PHE A 95 -4.06 -12.23 -1.49
C PHE A 95 -4.19 -11.91 -2.98
N THR A 96 -5.43 -11.68 -3.42
CA THR A 96 -5.79 -11.35 -4.80
C THR A 96 -6.41 -9.97 -4.84
N TRP A 97 -6.06 -9.18 -5.83
CA TRP A 97 -6.60 -7.85 -6.07
C TRP A 97 -6.90 -7.64 -7.54
N ASP A 98 -7.76 -6.66 -7.83
CA ASP A 98 -7.98 -6.15 -9.18
C ASP A 98 -7.92 -4.63 -9.12
N ILE A 99 -7.12 -4.00 -9.97
CA ILE A 99 -7.00 -2.55 -10.02
C ILE A 99 -7.26 -2.09 -11.46
N PRO A 100 -8.25 -1.21 -11.70
CA PRO A 100 -8.51 -0.67 -13.03
C PRO A 100 -7.28 0.00 -13.63
N SER A 101 -7.08 -0.14 -14.95
CA SER A 101 -5.94 0.45 -15.68
C SER A 101 -5.82 1.97 -15.53
N ASN A 102 -6.93 2.67 -15.25
CA ASN A 102 -6.98 4.11 -15.06
C ASN A 102 -6.90 4.55 -13.58
N ALA A 103 -6.64 3.64 -12.63
CA ALA A 103 -6.69 3.93 -11.21
C ALA A 103 -5.75 5.08 -10.79
N GLN A 104 -4.57 5.20 -11.39
CA GLN A 104 -3.64 6.30 -11.09
C GLN A 104 -4.18 7.69 -11.47
N SER A 105 -5.13 7.77 -12.39
CA SER A 105 -5.77 9.05 -12.78
C SER A 105 -6.88 9.47 -11.82
N LEU A 106 -7.26 8.63 -10.87
CA LEU A 106 -8.27 8.95 -9.86
C LEU A 106 -7.69 9.88 -8.77
N PRO A 107 -8.52 10.69 -8.09
CA PRO A 107 -8.10 11.40 -6.89
C PRO A 107 -7.52 10.47 -5.82
N ASN A 108 -6.60 10.97 -5.00
CA ASN A 108 -6.06 10.19 -3.87
C ASN A 108 -7.20 9.72 -2.94
N TYR A 109 -7.04 8.53 -2.37
CA TYR A 109 -8.03 7.84 -1.51
C TYR A 109 -9.34 7.47 -2.19
N SER A 110 -9.42 7.60 -3.52
CA SER A 110 -10.56 7.07 -4.27
C SER A 110 -10.63 5.56 -4.13
N SER A 111 -11.85 5.03 -3.98
CA SER A 111 -12.10 3.61 -4.09
C SER A 111 -11.68 3.11 -5.47
N VAL A 112 -10.97 1.98 -5.50
CA VAL A 112 -10.65 1.27 -6.74
C VAL A 112 -11.57 0.07 -6.88
N ARG A 113 -11.14 -1.12 -6.46
CA ARG A 113 -11.94 -2.35 -6.37
C ARG A 113 -11.49 -3.12 -5.13
N THR A 114 -12.24 -4.16 -4.80
CA THR A 114 -11.94 -5.00 -3.64
C THR A 114 -10.76 -5.94 -3.87
N GLY A 115 -10.08 -6.30 -2.79
CA GLY A 115 -9.14 -7.43 -2.74
C GLY A 115 -9.66 -8.51 -1.79
N SER A 116 -9.09 -9.72 -1.85
CA SER A 116 -9.51 -10.83 -0.99
C SER A 116 -8.39 -11.84 -0.77
N ASN A 117 -8.40 -12.50 0.39
CA ASN A 117 -7.57 -13.67 0.69
C ASN A 117 -8.36 -15.00 0.69
N GLY A 118 -9.58 -15.00 0.12
CA GLY A 118 -10.49 -16.15 0.12
C GLY A 118 -11.30 -16.35 1.40
N PHE A 119 -10.88 -15.76 2.53
CA PHE A 119 -11.63 -15.76 3.79
C PHE A 119 -12.36 -14.42 4.03
N LYS A 120 -11.69 -13.31 3.71
CA LYS A 120 -12.18 -11.95 3.88
C LYS A 120 -12.03 -11.16 2.57
N THR A 121 -12.92 -10.19 2.39
CA THR A 121 -12.86 -9.18 1.33
C THR A 121 -12.53 -7.83 1.96
N PHE A 122 -11.68 -7.07 1.29
CA PHE A 122 -11.16 -5.77 1.72
C PHE A 122 -11.55 -4.72 0.68
N GLY A 123 -11.92 -3.52 1.14
CA GLY A 123 -12.13 -2.37 0.26
C GLY A 123 -10.78 -1.82 -0.20
N GLY A 124 -10.55 -1.71 -1.50
CA GLY A 124 -9.30 -1.18 -2.05
C GLY A 124 -9.38 0.29 -2.39
N TYR A 125 -8.30 1.01 -2.12
CA TYR A 125 -8.18 2.45 -2.31
C TYR A 125 -6.84 2.84 -2.89
N LYS A 126 -6.82 3.90 -3.70
CA LYS A 126 -5.60 4.56 -4.16
C LYS A 126 -4.95 5.32 -3.00
N ASP A 127 -3.64 5.17 -2.80
CA ASP A 127 -2.88 5.94 -1.82
C ASP A 127 -2.34 7.26 -2.41
N ASP A 128 -1.83 8.16 -1.58
CA ASP A 128 -1.23 9.43 -2.01
C ASP A 128 0.27 9.31 -2.35
N SER A 129 0.87 8.13 -2.13
CA SER A 129 2.30 7.86 -2.35
C SER A 129 3.26 8.69 -1.48
N LEU A 130 2.79 9.23 -0.36
CA LEU A 130 3.64 10.03 0.54
C LEU A 130 4.26 9.19 1.66
N ASN A 131 3.52 8.23 2.19
CA ASN A 131 3.93 7.46 3.35
C ASN A 131 3.92 5.96 3.08
N GLY A 132 4.74 5.22 3.82
CA GLY A 132 4.78 3.78 3.84
C GLY A 132 5.68 3.29 4.97
N ALA A 133 5.89 1.99 5.02
CA ALA A 133 6.79 1.35 5.97
C ALA A 133 8.14 1.03 5.33
N ASN A 134 9.03 0.41 6.08
CA ASN A 134 10.27 -0.15 5.58
C ASN A 134 10.12 -1.65 5.36
N TYR A 135 10.92 -2.21 4.47
CA TYR A 135 11.06 -3.64 4.30
C TYR A 135 12.54 -4.01 4.14
N ASN A 136 13.09 -4.66 5.16
CA ASN A 136 14.53 -4.92 5.28
C ASN A 136 15.31 -3.60 5.14
N TYR A 137 16.19 -3.52 4.13
CA TYR A 137 16.98 -2.34 3.82
C TYR A 137 16.34 -1.46 2.75
N HIS A 138 15.00 -1.42 2.67
CA HIS A 138 14.27 -0.59 1.71
C HIS A 138 13.26 0.32 2.39
N SER A 139 13.17 1.57 1.91
CA SER A 139 12.09 2.50 2.22
C SER A 139 10.96 2.28 1.21
N CYS A 140 9.74 2.07 1.70
CA CYS A 140 8.60 1.82 0.83
C CYS A 140 7.62 2.99 0.79
N ILE A 141 7.02 3.19 -0.38
CA ILE A 141 5.89 4.09 -0.59
C ILE A 141 4.67 3.26 -0.97
N LYS A 142 3.52 3.58 -0.37
CA LYS A 142 2.25 2.95 -0.70
C LYS A 142 1.73 3.45 -2.04
N LYS A 143 1.22 2.54 -2.86
CA LYS A 143 0.47 2.85 -4.07
C LYS A 143 -1.01 2.61 -3.89
N TYR A 144 -1.34 1.51 -3.21
CA TYR A 144 -2.70 1.11 -2.89
C TYR A 144 -2.75 0.47 -1.51
N TYR A 145 -3.92 0.51 -0.90
CA TYR A 145 -4.19 -0.18 0.36
C TYR A 145 -5.58 -0.79 0.37
N TYR A 146 -5.75 -1.85 1.15
CA TYR A 146 -6.93 -2.67 1.25
C TYR A 146 -7.28 -2.89 2.71
N VAL A 147 -8.44 -2.40 3.15
CA VAL A 147 -8.92 -2.41 4.55
C VAL A 147 -10.37 -2.86 4.70
#